data_AF-A0A2W4PUF7-F1
#
_entry.id   AF-A0A2W4PUF7-F1
#
_cell.length_a   1.000
_cell.length_b   1.000
_cell.length_c   1.000
_cell.angle_alpha   90.00
_cell.angle_beta   90.00
_cell.angle_gamma   90.00
#
_symmetry.space_group_name_H-M   'P 1'
#
loop_
_entity.id
_entity.type
_entity.pdbx_description
1 polymer ?
#
loop_
_entity_poly.entity_id
_entity_poly.type
_entity_poly.pdbx_seq_one_letter_code
_entity_poly.pdbx_strand_id
1 'polypeptide(L)'
;MSDTRLPIVLFWHMHQPPYRDALSGRYVLPWTWLHAIKDYTDMAAHLEQVEGACAVVNFTPVLVEQIEDLAAAVRANLDAGTPLPDPVLATLGYTPLPQEPGERLVLMRSLLRAQPEYVIAPRREFAHLVAIAQHVNDAARIGYVSDQFLHDLAVWYHLAWMGESVRRSHPLVARLEAKARGFDA
;
A
#
# COMPACT_ATOMS: atom_id res chain seq x y z
N MET A 1 -12.99 45.78 3.43
CA MET A 1 -12.53 44.40 3.71
C MET A 1 -11.64 44.49 4.94
N SER A 2 -11.83 43.61 5.93
CA SER A 2 -10.96 43.62 7.12
C SER A 2 -9.54 43.27 6.70
N ASP A 3 -8.59 44.20 6.85
CA ASP A 3 -7.15 44.00 6.55
C ASP A 3 -6.44 43.08 7.56
N THR A 4 -7.15 42.60 8.58
CA THR A 4 -6.57 41.73 9.60
C THR A 4 -6.51 40.29 9.10
N ARG A 5 -5.30 39.85 8.72
CA ARG A 5 -5.02 38.45 8.43
C ARG A 5 -4.80 37.68 9.73
N LEU A 6 -5.42 36.51 9.86
CA LEU A 6 -5.15 35.57 10.94
C LEU A 6 -3.94 34.69 10.56
N PRO A 7 -2.84 34.68 11.33
CA PRO A 7 -1.76 33.73 11.10
C PRO A 7 -2.24 32.31 11.38
N ILE A 8 -2.05 31.41 10.41
CA ILE A 8 -2.39 29.99 10.50
C ILE A 8 -1.12 29.19 10.29
N VAL A 9 -0.91 28.17 11.13
CA VAL A 9 0.14 27.16 10.94
C VAL A 9 -0.52 25.80 10.79
N LEU A 10 -0.28 25.15 9.66
CA LEU A 10 -0.64 23.75 9.45
C LEU A 10 0.52 22.89 9.98
N PHE A 11 0.22 22.01 10.95
CA PHE A 11 1.20 21.09 11.52
C PHE A 11 0.73 19.65 11.31
N TRP A 12 1.57 18.84 10.67
CA TRP A 12 1.31 17.43 10.41
C TRP A 12 2.30 16.57 11.17
N HIS A 13 1.78 15.73 12.07
CA HIS A 13 2.55 14.75 12.81
C HIS A 13 2.37 13.38 12.19
N MET A 14 3.46 12.85 11.63
CA MET A 14 3.50 11.56 10.95
C MET A 14 4.14 10.53 11.87
N HIS A 15 3.36 9.52 12.23
CA HIS A 15 3.81 8.46 13.13
C HIS A 15 3.31 7.10 12.63
N GLN A 16 4.21 6.13 12.63
CA GLN A 16 3.87 4.71 12.60
C GLN A 16 4.67 4.00 13.71
N PRO A 17 4.08 3.02 14.41
CA PRO A 17 4.86 2.16 15.31
C PRO A 17 5.87 1.31 14.50
N PRO A 18 6.84 0.67 15.16
CA PRO A 18 7.75 -0.25 14.48
C PRO A 18 6.97 -1.50 14.01
N TYR A 19 6.92 -1.72 12.70
CA TYR A 19 6.32 -2.91 12.08
C TYR A 19 7.34 -3.96 11.66
N ARG A 20 8.63 -3.61 11.67
CA ARG A 20 9.70 -4.57 11.44
C ARG A 20 9.95 -5.38 12.70
N ASP A 21 9.74 -6.69 12.63
CA ASP A 21 10.04 -7.60 13.71
C ASP A 21 11.55 -7.70 13.92
N ALA A 22 12.02 -7.48 15.15
CA ALA A 22 13.44 -7.40 15.45
C ALA A 22 14.18 -8.74 15.34
N LEU A 23 13.47 -9.86 15.46
CA LEU A 23 14.07 -11.20 15.40
C LEU A 23 14.19 -11.71 13.96
N SER A 24 13.10 -11.62 13.20
CA SER A 24 13.04 -12.10 11.81
C SER A 24 13.47 -11.06 10.79
N GLY A 25 13.49 -9.77 11.15
CA GLY A 25 13.76 -8.66 10.23
C GLY A 25 12.65 -8.40 9.22
N ARG A 26 11.51 -9.11 9.31
CA ARG A 26 10.37 -9.03 8.40
C ARG A 26 9.36 -7.99 8.88
N TYR A 27 8.67 -7.36 7.94
CA TYR A 27 7.54 -6.50 8.28
C TYR A 27 6.29 -7.34 8.55
N VAL A 28 5.66 -7.09 9.69
CA VAL A 28 4.44 -7.79 10.12
C VAL A 28 3.16 -7.14 9.59
N LEU A 29 3.25 -5.86 9.23
CA LEU A 29 2.16 -5.06 8.69
C LEU A 29 2.70 -4.09 7.62
N PRO A 30 1.97 -3.90 6.50
CA PRO A 30 2.43 -3.10 5.36
C PRO A 30 2.23 -1.59 5.53
N TRP A 31 1.84 -1.12 6.72
CA TRP A 31 1.32 0.23 6.92
C TRP A 31 2.32 1.33 6.58
N THR A 32 3.61 1.16 6.91
CA THR A 32 4.62 2.17 6.57
C THR A 32 4.67 2.44 5.07
N TRP A 33 4.70 1.37 4.25
CA TRP A 33 4.69 1.49 2.80
C TRP A 33 3.37 2.04 2.27
N LEU A 34 2.24 1.50 2.74
CA LEU A 34 0.91 1.92 2.25
C LEU A 34 0.63 3.40 2.53
N HIS A 35 1.00 3.90 3.70
CA HIS A 35 0.88 5.33 4.00
C HIS A 35 1.88 6.18 3.22
N ALA A 36 3.07 5.67 2.93
CA ALA A 36 4.05 6.37 2.09
C ALA A 36 3.53 6.60 0.67
N ILE A 37 2.99 5.57 0.00
CA ILE A 37 2.44 5.69 -1.36
C ILE A 37 1.08 6.39 -1.44
N LYS A 38 0.48 6.68 -0.28
CA LYS A 38 -0.83 7.29 -0.16
C LYS A 38 -0.75 8.67 0.47
N ASP A 39 -0.90 8.74 1.79
CA ASP A 39 -1.14 9.97 2.53
C ASP A 39 0.07 10.88 2.47
N TYR A 40 1.28 10.34 2.62
CA TYR A 40 2.50 11.17 2.63
C TYR A 40 2.78 11.76 1.25
N THR A 41 2.55 10.97 0.20
CA THR A 41 2.69 11.42 -1.19
C THR A 41 1.63 12.48 -1.54
N ASP A 42 0.36 12.27 -1.19
CA ASP A 42 -0.70 13.24 -1.46
C ASP A 42 -0.52 14.54 -0.66
N MET A 43 -0.02 14.46 0.57
CA MET A 43 0.26 15.65 1.39
C MET A 43 1.39 16.49 0.79
N ALA A 44 2.44 15.87 0.26
CA ALA A 44 3.49 16.58 -0.48
C ALA A 44 2.91 17.23 -1.75
N ALA A 45 2.13 16.46 -2.54
CA ALA A 45 1.53 16.95 -3.78
C ALA A 45 0.62 18.16 -3.57
N HIS A 46 -0.13 18.22 -2.46
CA HIS A 46 -0.96 19.38 -2.13
C HIS A 46 -0.15 20.66 -1.86
N LEU A 47 1.02 20.54 -1.22
CA LEU A 47 1.90 21.69 -0.99
C LEU A 47 2.53 22.16 -2.31
N GLU A 48 2.95 21.24 -3.18
CA GLU A 48 3.55 21.56 -4.47
C GLU A 48 2.58 22.26 -5.45
N GLN A 49 1.28 22.01 -5.32
CA GLN A 49 0.24 22.62 -6.16
C GLN A 49 -0.09 24.07 -5.81
N VAL A 50 0.36 24.56 -4.65
CA VAL A 50 0.01 25.91 -4.16
C VAL A 50 1.29 26.70 -3.92
N GLU A 51 1.58 27.63 -4.83
CA GLU A 51 2.75 28.51 -4.70
C GLU A 51 2.72 29.27 -3.37
N GLY A 52 3.83 29.18 -2.62
CA GLY A 52 3.96 29.81 -1.31
C GLY A 52 3.22 29.12 -0.16
N ALA A 53 2.66 27.92 -0.36
CA ALA A 53 2.11 27.14 0.74
C ALA A 53 3.20 26.68 1.71
N CYS A 54 2.93 26.84 3.00
CA CYS A 54 3.83 26.45 4.08
C CYS A 54 3.09 25.53 5.06
N ALA A 55 3.73 24.44 5.44
CA ALA A 55 3.30 23.56 6.51
C ALA A 55 4.53 23.06 7.28
N VAL A 56 4.33 22.74 8.55
CA VAL A 56 5.34 22.05 9.36
C VAL A 56 5.00 20.56 9.32
N VAL A 57 5.94 19.75 8.82
CA VAL A 57 5.79 18.29 8.77
C VAL A 57 6.80 17.67 9.71
N ASN A 58 6.31 16.97 10.72
CA ASN A 58 7.13 16.22 11.66
C ASN A 58 6.99 14.72 11.39
N PHE A 59 8.09 14.05 11.12
CA PHE A 59 8.17 12.58 11.08
C PHE A 59 8.84 12.08 12.36
N THR A 60 8.31 11.04 12.98
CA THR A 60 9.01 10.39 14.08
C THR A 60 10.26 9.64 13.59
N PRO A 61 11.35 9.56 14.38
CA PRO A 61 12.57 8.89 13.96
C PRO A 61 12.34 7.44 13.48
N VAL A 62 11.54 6.69 14.23
CA VAL A 62 11.17 5.30 13.89
C VAL A 62 10.40 5.18 12.57
N LEU A 63 9.63 6.20 12.18
CA LEU A 63 8.97 6.20 10.87
C LEU A 63 9.98 6.46 9.75
N VAL A 64 10.90 7.40 9.93
CA VAL A 64 11.94 7.71 8.95
C VAL A 64 12.81 6.48 8.67
N GLU A 65 13.30 5.82 9.73
CA GLU A 65 14.11 4.60 9.62
C GLU A 65 13.40 3.51 8.83
N GLN A 66 12.11 3.26 9.09
CA GLN A 66 11.35 2.24 8.36
C GLN A 66 11.12 2.61 6.88
N ILE A 67 10.91 3.89 6.57
CA ILE A 67 10.78 4.34 5.18
C ILE A 67 12.11 4.15 4.44
N GLU A 68 13.23 4.52 5.06
CA GLU A 68 14.57 4.34 4.48
C GLU A 68 14.90 2.86 4.25
N ASP A 69 14.62 2.01 5.25
CA ASP A 69 14.78 0.55 5.15
C ASP A 69 13.97 -0.04 3.98
N LEU A 70 12.69 0.33 3.87
CA LEU A 70 11.82 -0.15 2.80
C LEU A 70 12.27 0.39 1.43
N ALA A 71 12.69 1.65 1.34
CA ALA A 71 13.19 2.24 0.10
C ALA A 71 14.47 1.53 -0.38
N ALA A 72 15.40 1.22 0.54
CA ALA A 72 16.59 0.45 0.24
C ALA A 72 16.26 -0.98 -0.22
N ALA A 73 15.31 -1.65 0.44
CA ALA A 73 14.85 -2.98 0.06
C ALA A 73 14.19 -2.99 -1.34
N VAL A 74 13.35 -1.99 -1.65
CA VAL A 74 12.74 -1.83 -2.98
C VAL A 74 13.81 -1.60 -4.03
N ARG A 75 14.82 -0.76 -3.76
CA ARG A 75 15.95 -0.57 -4.69
C ARG A 75 16.68 -1.88 -4.96
N ALA A 76 17.05 -2.62 -3.92
CA ALA A 76 17.73 -3.90 -4.06
C ALA A 76 16.89 -4.98 -4.76
N ASN A 77 15.56 -4.93 -4.61
CA ASN A 77 14.64 -5.79 -5.35
C ASN A 77 14.60 -5.43 -6.84
N LEU A 78 14.50 -4.15 -7.18
CA LEU A 78 14.50 -3.68 -8.56
C LEU A 78 15.82 -3.96 -9.28
N ASP A 79 16.95 -3.78 -8.57
CA ASP A 79 18.28 -3.90 -9.16
C ASP A 79 18.73 -5.37 -9.31
N ALA A 80 18.41 -6.22 -8.32
CA ALA A 80 18.98 -7.57 -8.23
C ALA A 80 17.95 -8.67 -7.88
N GLY A 81 16.66 -8.36 -7.79
CA GLY A 81 15.63 -9.33 -7.41
C GLY A 81 15.67 -9.77 -5.95
N THR A 82 16.37 -9.01 -5.09
CA THR A 82 16.44 -9.29 -3.64
C THR A 82 15.03 -9.41 -3.04
N PRO A 83 14.69 -10.47 -2.28
CA PRO A 83 13.36 -10.61 -1.70
C PRO A 83 12.96 -9.42 -0.82
N LEU A 84 11.70 -8.99 -0.95
CA LEU A 84 11.16 -7.89 -0.16
C LEU A 84 10.79 -8.37 1.27
N PRO A 85 11.06 -7.57 2.31
CA PRO A 85 10.89 -7.99 3.70
C PRO A 85 9.43 -7.94 4.17
N ASP A 86 8.54 -7.26 3.44
CA ASP A 86 7.11 -7.20 3.71
C ASP A 86 6.35 -8.16 2.76
N PRO A 87 5.56 -9.12 3.27
CA PRO A 87 4.86 -10.10 2.43
C PRO A 87 3.83 -9.51 1.46
N VAL A 88 3.21 -8.38 1.81
CA VAL A 88 2.24 -7.71 0.93
C VAL A 88 3.00 -6.96 -0.16
N LEU A 89 4.04 -6.19 0.19
CA LEU A 89 4.89 -5.53 -0.80
C LEU A 89 5.57 -6.54 -1.73
N ALA A 90 5.98 -7.70 -1.20
CA ALA A 90 6.60 -8.77 -1.98
C ALA A 90 5.72 -9.29 -3.12
N THR A 91 4.40 -9.11 -3.06
CA THR A 91 3.48 -9.46 -4.16
C THR A 91 3.67 -8.61 -5.42
N LEU A 92 4.34 -7.45 -5.31
CA LEU A 92 4.72 -6.59 -6.43
C LEU A 92 6.11 -6.93 -7.01
N GLY A 93 6.88 -7.78 -6.35
CA GLY A 93 8.21 -8.18 -6.78
C GLY A 93 8.23 -9.55 -7.44
N TYR A 94 9.44 -10.08 -7.65
CA TYR A 94 9.66 -11.39 -8.27
C TYR A 94 9.50 -12.59 -7.32
N THR A 95 9.10 -12.37 -6.07
CA THR A 95 8.97 -13.47 -5.10
C THR A 95 7.73 -14.28 -5.41
N PRO A 96 7.84 -15.61 -5.62
CA PRO A 96 6.68 -16.45 -5.85
C PRO A 96 5.67 -16.37 -4.70
N LEU A 97 4.38 -16.47 -5.03
CA LEU A 97 3.35 -16.58 -4.00
C LEU A 97 3.57 -17.82 -3.13
N PRO A 98 3.22 -17.75 -1.83
CA PRO A 98 3.31 -18.90 -0.95
C PRO A 98 2.48 -20.06 -1.49
N GLN A 99 3.00 -21.28 -1.36
CA GLN A 99 2.32 -22.50 -1.80
C GLN A 99 1.63 -23.21 -0.63
N GLU A 100 2.11 -23.00 0.59
CA GLU A 100 1.51 -23.56 1.79
C GLU A 100 0.13 -22.90 2.06
N PRO A 101 -0.97 -23.67 2.17
CA PRO A 101 -2.31 -23.13 2.41
C PRO A 101 -2.39 -22.16 3.59
N GLY A 102 -1.65 -22.41 4.67
CA GLY A 102 -1.64 -21.54 5.84
C GLY A 102 -1.07 -20.14 5.51
N GLU A 103 0.05 -20.10 4.81
CA GLU A 103 0.71 -18.85 4.41
C GLU A 103 -0.11 -18.08 3.37
N ARG A 104 -0.75 -18.78 2.42
CA ARG A 104 -1.68 -18.18 1.46
C ARG A 104 -2.86 -17.51 2.15
N LEU A 105 -3.42 -18.17 3.16
CA LEU A 105 -4.53 -17.62 3.93
C LEU A 105 -4.10 -16.38 4.73
N VAL A 106 -2.89 -16.36 5.29
CA VAL A 106 -2.32 -15.19 5.97
C VAL A 106 -2.13 -14.03 4.99
N LEU A 107 -1.53 -14.28 3.82
CA LEU A 107 -1.34 -13.25 2.79
C LEU A 107 -2.69 -12.68 2.33
N MET A 108 -3.64 -13.54 1.97
CA MET A 108 -4.96 -13.11 1.53
C MET A 108 -5.65 -12.27 2.63
N ARG A 109 -5.60 -12.68 3.90
CA ARG A 109 -6.15 -11.89 5.01
C ARG A 109 -5.49 -10.51 5.13
N SER A 110 -4.18 -10.41 4.88
CA SER A 110 -3.49 -9.12 4.86
C SER A 110 -3.98 -8.23 3.72
N LEU A 111 -4.23 -8.79 2.53
CA LEU A 111 -4.80 -8.10 1.37
C LEU A 111 -6.27 -7.70 1.51
N LEU A 112 -6.93 -8.06 2.62
CA LEU A 112 -8.28 -7.61 2.95
C LEU A 112 -8.30 -6.50 4.01
N ARG A 113 -7.13 -6.09 4.53
CA ARG A 113 -7.01 -5.01 5.52
C ARG A 113 -7.08 -3.65 4.84
N ALA A 114 -8.29 -3.24 4.49
CA ALA A 114 -8.60 -1.95 3.91
C ALA A 114 -9.98 -1.49 4.39
N GLN A 115 -10.21 -0.18 4.45
CA GLN A 115 -11.47 0.37 4.93
C GLN A 115 -12.59 0.12 3.90
N PRO A 116 -13.71 -0.56 4.26
CA PRO A 116 -14.73 -0.98 3.30
C PRO A 116 -15.35 0.16 2.50
N GLU A 117 -15.70 1.28 3.13
CA GLU A 117 -16.44 2.37 2.48
C GLU A 117 -15.58 3.25 1.58
N TYR A 118 -14.33 3.51 1.98
CA TYR A 118 -13.50 4.54 1.37
C TYR A 118 -12.37 3.99 0.49
N VAL A 119 -11.93 2.75 0.75
CA VAL A 119 -10.84 2.11 0.00
C VAL A 119 -11.38 1.01 -0.91
N ILE A 120 -12.28 0.16 -0.40
CA ILE A 120 -12.78 -1.00 -1.14
C ILE A 120 -13.97 -0.63 -2.05
N ALA A 121 -15.07 -0.15 -1.48
CA ALA A 121 -16.33 0.10 -2.20
C ALA A 121 -16.21 1.01 -3.44
N PRO A 122 -15.35 2.05 -3.47
CA PRO A 122 -15.19 2.90 -4.65
C PRO A 122 -14.55 2.17 -5.85
N ARG A 123 -14.05 0.95 -5.68
CA ARG A 123 -13.31 0.17 -6.67
C ARG A 123 -14.05 -1.13 -6.95
N ARG A 124 -14.96 -1.10 -7.93
CA ARG A 124 -15.88 -2.20 -8.24
C ARG A 124 -15.21 -3.57 -8.33
N GLU A 125 -14.10 -3.67 -9.07
CA GLU A 125 -13.41 -4.95 -9.26
C GLU A 125 -12.68 -5.39 -7.99
N PHE A 126 -12.04 -4.46 -7.26
CA PHE A 126 -11.47 -4.79 -5.95
C PHE A 126 -12.54 -5.24 -4.95
N ALA A 127 -13.68 -4.55 -4.88
CA ALA A 127 -14.81 -4.93 -4.03
C ALA A 127 -15.35 -6.33 -4.37
N HIS A 128 -15.39 -6.68 -5.66
CA HIS A 128 -15.80 -8.02 -6.10
C HIS A 128 -14.80 -9.09 -5.66
N LEU A 129 -13.50 -8.85 -5.82
CA LEU A 129 -12.44 -9.77 -5.36
C LEU A 129 -12.48 -9.92 -3.83
N VAL A 130 -12.64 -8.82 -3.10
CA VAL A 130 -12.78 -8.82 -1.63
C VAL A 130 -13.99 -9.63 -1.20
N ALA A 131 -15.15 -9.47 -1.85
CA ALA A 131 -16.36 -10.23 -1.53
C ALA A 131 -16.15 -11.74 -1.68
N ILE A 132 -15.46 -12.19 -2.73
CA ILE A 132 -15.10 -13.59 -2.91
C ILE A 132 -14.13 -14.05 -1.81
N ALA A 133 -13.06 -13.29 -1.57
CA ALA A 133 -12.02 -13.62 -0.62
C ALA A 133 -12.52 -13.69 0.84
N GLN A 134 -13.53 -12.90 1.21
CA GLN A 134 -14.15 -12.92 2.54
C GLN A 134 -14.80 -14.28 2.87
N HIS A 135 -15.21 -15.06 1.86
CA HIS A 135 -15.77 -16.40 2.07
C HIS A 135 -14.71 -17.50 2.21
N VAL A 136 -13.44 -17.19 1.96
CA VAL A 136 -12.30 -18.09 2.09
C VAL A 136 -11.65 -17.90 3.46
N ASN A 137 -12.06 -18.69 4.45
CA ASN A 137 -11.67 -18.51 5.85
C ASN A 137 -10.88 -19.67 6.45
N ASP A 138 -10.63 -20.73 5.67
CA ASP A 138 -9.98 -21.96 6.11
C ASP A 138 -9.01 -22.52 5.06
N ALA A 139 -8.18 -23.48 5.48
CA ALA A 139 -7.16 -24.11 4.65
C ALA A 139 -7.73 -24.97 3.50
N ALA A 140 -8.96 -25.49 3.62
CA ALA A 140 -9.57 -26.27 2.56
C ALA A 140 -10.02 -25.37 1.41
N ARG A 141 -10.63 -24.22 1.73
CA ARG A 141 -11.10 -23.24 0.72
C ARG A 141 -9.96 -22.52 0.03
N ILE A 142 -8.90 -22.14 0.76
CA ILE A 142 -7.76 -21.44 0.15
C ILE A 142 -7.02 -22.32 -0.88
N GLY A 143 -7.11 -23.65 -0.75
CA GLY A 143 -6.58 -24.60 -1.74
C GLY A 143 -7.25 -24.52 -3.12
N TYR A 144 -8.47 -23.96 -3.20
CA TYR A 144 -9.16 -23.71 -4.47
C TYR A 144 -8.89 -22.31 -5.06
N VAL A 145 -8.19 -21.45 -4.31
CA VAL A 145 -7.86 -20.10 -4.77
C VAL A 145 -6.64 -20.17 -5.67
N SER A 146 -6.80 -19.79 -6.93
CA SER A 146 -5.71 -19.76 -7.91
C SER A 146 -4.71 -18.65 -7.61
N ASP A 147 -3.48 -18.81 -8.10
CA ASP A 147 -2.44 -17.77 -8.01
C ASP A 147 -2.88 -16.48 -8.70
N GLN A 148 -3.57 -16.60 -9.85
CA GLN A 148 -4.11 -15.44 -10.56
C GLN A 148 -5.09 -14.63 -9.70
N PHE A 149 -5.93 -15.30 -8.90
CA PHE A 149 -6.85 -14.59 -8.00
C PHE A 149 -6.09 -13.81 -6.93
N LEU A 150 -5.06 -14.41 -6.32
CA LEU A 150 -4.23 -13.72 -5.33
C LEU A 150 -3.44 -12.56 -5.93
N HIS A 151 -2.90 -12.71 -7.14
CA HIS A 151 -2.25 -11.61 -7.86
C HIS A 151 -3.23 -10.48 -8.17
N ASP A 152 -4.42 -10.79 -8.69
CA ASP A 152 -5.43 -9.76 -8.97
C ASP A 152 -5.86 -9.02 -7.70
N LEU A 153 -6.07 -9.76 -6.60
CA LEU A 153 -6.38 -9.18 -5.29
C LEU A 153 -5.23 -8.29 -4.79
N ALA A 154 -3.98 -8.74 -4.94
CA ALA A 154 -2.80 -8.02 -4.51
C ALA A 154 -2.60 -6.71 -5.30
N VAL A 155 -2.68 -6.75 -6.63
CA VAL A 155 -2.56 -5.55 -7.46
C VAL A 155 -3.65 -4.55 -7.11
N TRP A 156 -4.91 -5.00 -7.00
CA TRP A 156 -6.00 -4.11 -6.61
C TRP A 156 -5.85 -3.54 -5.20
N TYR A 157 -5.31 -4.31 -4.25
CA TYR A 157 -5.02 -3.79 -2.92
C TYR A 157 -4.06 -2.59 -3.00
N HIS A 158 -2.97 -2.70 -3.74
CA HIS A 158 -2.01 -1.60 -3.92
C HIS A 158 -2.61 -0.42 -4.68
N LEU A 159 -3.39 -0.67 -5.75
CA LEU A 159 -4.08 0.39 -6.49
C LEU A 159 -5.10 1.14 -5.63
N ALA A 160 -5.86 0.42 -4.80
CA ALA A 160 -6.85 1.01 -3.90
C ALA A 160 -6.20 1.88 -2.81
N TRP A 161 -5.01 1.51 -2.36
CA TRP A 161 -4.20 2.30 -1.44
C TRP A 161 -3.44 3.44 -2.12
N MET A 162 -3.28 3.46 -3.44
CA MET A 162 -2.50 4.49 -4.14
C MET A 162 -3.03 5.90 -3.88
N GLY A 163 -2.15 6.87 -3.62
CA GLY A 163 -2.52 8.29 -3.47
C GLY A 163 -3.30 8.83 -4.67
N GLU A 164 -4.24 9.74 -4.42
CA GLU A 164 -5.08 10.36 -5.45
C GLU A 164 -4.25 11.16 -6.45
N SER A 165 -3.22 11.85 -5.99
CA SER A 165 -2.31 12.63 -6.83
C SER A 165 -1.60 11.75 -7.86
N VAL A 166 -1.07 10.60 -7.42
CA VAL A 166 -0.41 9.61 -8.27
C VAL A 166 -1.42 8.96 -9.21
N ARG A 167 -2.60 8.59 -8.71
CA ARG A 167 -3.63 7.94 -9.53
C ARG A 167 -4.10 8.80 -10.70
N ARG A 168 -4.22 10.13 -10.50
CA ARG A 168 -4.63 11.08 -11.54
C ARG A 168 -3.55 11.36 -12.58
N SER A 169 -2.27 11.21 -12.21
CA SER A 169 -1.15 11.68 -13.03
C SER A 169 -0.30 10.56 -13.63
N HIS A 170 -0.26 9.38 -12.99
CA HIS A 170 0.69 8.33 -13.35
C HIS A 170 0.10 7.34 -14.37
N PRO A 171 0.64 7.27 -15.62
CA PRO A 171 0.04 6.47 -16.69
C PRO A 171 -0.05 4.98 -16.40
N LEU A 172 0.90 4.42 -15.63
CA LEU A 172 0.87 3.01 -15.25
C LEU A 172 -0.36 2.68 -14.40
N VAL A 173 -0.71 3.55 -13.45
CA VAL A 173 -1.84 3.31 -12.55
C VAL A 173 -3.14 3.32 -13.34
N ALA A 174 -3.33 4.33 -14.20
CA ALA A 174 -4.48 4.39 -15.11
C ALA A 174 -4.59 3.15 -16.02
N ARG A 175 -3.47 2.67 -16.56
CA ARG A 175 -3.43 1.47 -17.40
C ARG A 175 -3.81 0.21 -16.62
N LEU A 176 -3.33 0.06 -15.38
CA LEU A 176 -3.64 -1.10 -14.54
C LEU A 176 -5.11 -1.08 -14.10
N GLU A 177 -5.64 0.06 -13.69
CA GLU A 177 -7.06 0.21 -13.37
C GLU A 177 -7.96 -0.11 -14.57
N ALA A 178 -7.56 0.32 -15.77
CA ALA A 178 -8.27 -0.01 -17.01
C ALA A 178 -8.17 -1.50 -17.39
N LYS A 179 -7.01 -2.15 -17.14
CA LYS A 179 -6.82 -3.60 -17.36
C LYS A 179 -7.75 -4.42 -16.47
N ALA A 180 -8.00 -3.95 -15.24
CA ALA A 180 -8.99 -4.43 -14.28
C ALA A 180 -8.81 -5.85 -13.72
N ARG A 181 -8.24 -6.80 -14.47
CA ARG A 181 -8.06 -8.21 -14.06
C ARG A 181 -7.02 -8.91 -14.92
N GLY A 182 -6.62 -10.12 -14.51
CA GLY A 182 -5.63 -10.89 -15.26
C GLY A 182 -4.26 -10.21 -15.25
N PHE A 183 -3.88 -9.64 -14.10
CA PHE A 183 -2.58 -9.03 -13.93
C PHE A 183 -1.49 -10.10 -14.00
N ASP A 184 -0.45 -9.79 -14.74
CA ASP A 184 0.75 -10.59 -14.95
C ASP A 184 1.82 -10.18 -13.95
N ALA A 185 2.62 -11.16 -13.53
CA ALA A 185 3.83 -10.97 -12.74
C ALA A 185 5.03 -10.58 -13.62
#